data_AF-A0A2W4MG63-F1
#
_entry.id   AF-A0A2W4MG63-F1
#
_cell.length_a   1.000
_cell.length_b   1.000
_cell.length_c   1.000
_cell.angle_alpha   90.00
_cell.angle_beta   90.00
_cell.angle_gamma   90.00
#
_symmetry.space_group_name_H-M   'P 1'
#
loop_
_entity.id
_entity.type
_entity.pdbx_description
1 polymer ?
#
loop_
_entity_poly.entity_id
_entity_poly.type
_entity_poly.pdbx_seq_one_letter_code
_entity_poly.pdbx_strand_id
1 'polypeptide(L)' 'MTAERLPCPCCGSRVLSEAGAYEICEACNWEDDPVQAADPRYAGGANEMSLDQARRRWRERAE' A
#
# COMPACT_ATOMS: atom_id res chain seq x y z
N MET A 1 -7.84 24.40 -1.82
CA MET A 1 -7.56 23.44 -0.75
C MET A 1 -7.06 22.17 -1.43
N THR A 2 -5.74 22.01 -1.57
CA THR A 2 -5.19 20.76 -2.11
C THR A 2 -5.35 19.71 -1.00
N ALA A 3 -6.13 18.65 -1.24
CA ALA A 3 -6.22 17.53 -0.32
C ALA A 3 -4.80 17.01 -0.02
N GLU A 4 -4.47 16.85 1.26
CA GLU A 4 -3.17 16.33 1.64
C GLU A 4 -3.11 14.84 1.28
N ARG A 5 -2.13 14.46 0.46
CA ARG A 5 -1.96 13.06 0.05
C ARG A 5 -1.38 12.24 1.19
N LEU A 6 -1.97 11.07 1.39
CA LEU A 6 -1.59 10.10 2.40
C LEU A 6 -0.52 9.14 1.87
N PRO A 7 0.37 8.63 2.74
CA PRO A 7 1.42 7.71 2.35
C PRO A 7 0.84 6.33 2.03
N CYS A 8 1.30 5.72 0.94
CA CYS A 8 1.03 4.32 0.65
C CYS A 8 1.58 3.43 1.78
N PRO A 9 0.80 2.47 2.31
CA PRO A 9 1.24 1.61 3.41
C PRO A 9 2.39 0.67 3.02
N CYS A 10 2.60 0.43 1.73
CA CYS A 10 3.67 -0.41 1.19
C CYS A 10 4.98 0.37 1.01
N CYS A 11 4.97 1.43 0.18
CA CYS A 11 6.20 2.12 -0.23
C CYS A 11 6.44 3.48 0.45
N GLY A 12 5.43 4.05 1.13
CA GLY A 12 5.52 5.35 1.79
C GLY A 12 5.31 6.57 0.88
N SER A 13 5.20 6.40 -0.45
CA SER A 13 4.93 7.51 -1.38
C SER A 13 3.57 8.16 -1.07
N ARG A 14 3.54 9.50 -0.99
CA ARG A 14 2.32 10.29 -0.73
C ARG A 14 1.48 10.47 -1.99
N VAL A 15 0.74 9.42 -2.34
CA VAL A 15 -0.07 9.34 -3.57
C VAL A 15 -1.54 9.06 -3.32
N LEU A 16 -1.91 8.63 -2.11
CA LEU A 16 -3.29 8.26 -1.79
C LEU A 16 -4.13 9.49 -1.45
N SER A 17 -5.37 9.56 -1.92
CA SER A 17 -6.29 10.64 -1.56
C SER A 17 -7.04 10.36 -0.26
N GLU A 18 -7.32 9.08 0.03
CA GLU A 18 -7.95 8.60 1.26
C GLU A 18 -7.35 7.24 1.67
N ALA A 19 -7.30 6.95 2.98
CA ALA A 19 -6.77 5.69 3.50
C ALA A 19 -7.87 4.62 3.54
N GLY A 20 -7.55 3.42 3.07
CA GLY A 20 -8.49 2.30 2.95
C GLY A 20 -9.49 2.47 1.80
N ALA A 21 -9.21 3.36 0.84
CA ALA A 21 -10.10 3.68 -0.27
C ALA A 21 -9.86 2.81 -1.52
N TYR A 22 -9.11 1.72 -1.39
CA TYR A 22 -8.79 0.80 -2.50
C TYR A 22 -8.05 1.48 -3.66
N GLU A 23 -7.39 2.60 -3.41
CA GLU A 23 -6.58 3.27 -4.41
C GLU A 23 -5.31 2.47 -4.70
N ILE A 24 -4.94 2.38 -5.98
CA ILE A 24 -3.70 1.73 -6.40
C ILE A 24 -2.57 2.75 -6.38
N CYS A 25 -1.54 2.46 -5.59
CA CYS A 25 -0.35 3.29 -5.51
C CYS A 25 0.42 3.28 -6.85
N GLU A 26 0.47 4.43 -7.53
CA GLU A 26 1.20 4.58 -8.82
C GLU A 26 2.72 4.30 -8.72
N ALA A 27 3.30 4.36 -7.51
CA ALA A 27 4.73 4.11 -7.31
C ALA A 27 5.07 2.62 -7.18
N CYS A 28 4.24 1.84 -6.47
CA CYS A 28 4.57 0.45 -6.12
C CYS A 28 3.50 -0.58 -6.51
N ASN A 29 2.38 -0.13 -7.06
CA ASN A 29 1.25 -0.94 -7.50
C ASN A 29 0.55 -1.73 -6.37
N TRP A 30 0.69 -1.28 -5.12
CA TRP A 30 -0.06 -1.78 -3.99
C TRP A 30 -1.45 -1.15 -3.96
N GLU A 31 -2.51 -1.95 -3.84
CA GLU A 31 -3.88 -1.47 -3.60
C GLU A 31 -4.11 -1.22 -2.11
N ASP A 32 -4.59 -0.03 -1.76
CA ASP A 32 -4.81 0.41 -0.38
C ASP A 32 -6.06 -0.22 0.26
N ASP A 33 -5.95 -1.53 0.49
CA ASP A 33 -6.99 -2.35 1.10
C ASP A 33 -6.99 -2.20 2.64
N PRO A 34 -8.11 -1.79 3.26
CA PRO A 34 -8.19 -1.59 4.71
C PRO A 34 -8.05 -2.88 5.51
N VAL A 35 -8.38 -4.05 4.95
CA VAL A 35 -8.24 -5.34 5.62
C VAL A 35 -6.77 -5.70 5.76
N GLN A 36 -5.99 -5.61 4.68
CA GLN A 36 -4.54 -5.84 4.68
C GLN A 36 -3.77 -4.72 5.39
N ALA A 37 -4.31 -3.50 5.47
CA ALA A 37 -3.76 -2.46 6.33
C ALA A 37 -3.93 -2.80 7.83
N ALA A 38 -5.08 -3.37 8.22
CA ALA A 38 -5.38 -3.77 9.59
C ALA A 38 -4.67 -5.08 10.02
N ASP A 39 -4.52 -6.04 9.11
CA ASP A 39 -3.70 -7.25 9.29
C ASP A 39 -2.62 -7.35 8.19
N PRO A 40 -1.42 -6.79 8.42
CA PRO A 40 -0.34 -6.77 7.44
C PRO A 40 0.19 -8.16 7.02
N ARG A 41 -0.22 -9.24 7.71
CA ARG A 41 0.15 -10.62 7.38
C ARG A 41 -0.91 -11.32 6.55
N TYR A 42 -2.10 -10.74 6.40
CA TYR A 42 -3.16 -11.29 5.57
C TYR A 42 -2.79 -11.20 4.08
N ALA A 43 -2.85 -12.34 3.39
CA ALA A 43 -2.52 -12.50 1.97
C ALA A 43 -3.71 -13.09 1.20
N GLY A 44 -3.73 -12.92 -0.12
CA GLY A 44 -4.76 -13.48 -1.00
C GLY A 44 -6.10 -12.71 -1.00
N GLY A 45 -6.09 -11.44 -0.59
CA GLY A 45 -7.22 -10.52 -0.67
C GLY A 45 -7.18 -9.67 -1.94
N ALA A 46 -7.42 -8.37 -1.80
CA ALA A 46 -7.21 -7.38 -2.87
C ALA A 46 -5.79 -7.45 -3.46
N ASN A 47 -4.78 -7.67 -2.62
CA ASN A 47 -3.42 -7.96 -3.03
C ASN A 47 -3.09 -9.44 -2.84
N GLU A 48 -2.41 -10.04 -3.84
CA GLU A 48 -1.92 -11.42 -3.77
C GLU A 48 -0.94 -11.60 -2.59
N MET A 49 0.02 -10.70 -2.46
CA MET A 49 0.98 -10.65 -1.35
C MET A 49 0.34 -10.00 -0.11
N SER A 50 0.80 -10.37 1.08
CA SER A 50 0.51 -9.58 2.28
C SER A 50 1.25 -8.25 2.27
N LEU A 51 0.78 -7.28 3.06
CA LEU A 51 1.42 -5.97 3.15
C LEU A 51 2.87 -6.08 3.64
N ASP A 52 3.17 -6.98 4.57
CA ASP A 52 4.53 -7.23 5.03
C ASP A 52 5.43 -7.83 3.94
N GLN A 53 4.89 -8.73 3.12
CA GLN A 53 5.61 -9.27 1.97
C GLN A 53 5.87 -8.19 0.92
N ALA A 54 4.87 -7.35 0.61
CA ALA A 54 5.00 -6.27 -0.36
C ALA A 54 6.03 -5.21 0.10
N ARG A 55 6.01 -4.84 1.38
CA ARG A 55 7.02 -3.96 2.00
C ARG A 55 8.43 -4.51 1.87
N ARG A 56 8.63 -5.82 2.10
CA ARG A 56 9.95 -6.48 1.92
C ARG A 56 10.39 -6.41 0.47
N ARG A 57 9.54 -6.85 -0.45
CA ARG A 57 9.81 -6.82 -1.89
C ARG A 57 10.09 -5.42 -2.42
N TRP A 58 9.41 -4.41 -1.90
CA TRP A 58 9.67 -3.02 -2.28
C TRP A 58 11.06 -2.54 -1.84
N ARG A 59 11.45 -2.85 -0.59
CA ARG A 59 12.80 -2.52 -0.09
C ARG A 59 13.90 -3.21 -0.88
N GLU A 60 13.73 -4.49 -1.20
CA GLU A 60 14.70 -5.26 -2.00
C GLU A 60 14.84 -4.75 -3.45
N ARG A 61 13.83 -4.05 -3.98
CA ARG A 61 13.91 -3.41 -5.32
C ARG A 61 14.61 -2.05 -5.31
N ALA A 62 14.72 -1.42 -4.15
CA ALA A 62 15.29 -0.07 -3.99
C ALA A 62 16.80 -0.10 -3.68
N GLU A 63 17.36 -1.30 -3.49
CA GLU A 63 18.80 -1.59 -3.40
C GLU A 63 19.38 -1.91 -4.78
#